data_AF-A0A545V2Y4-F1
#
_entry.id   AF-A0A545V2Y4-F1
#
_cell.length_a   1.000
_cell.length_b   1.000
_cell.length_c   1.000
_cell.angle_alpha   90.00
_cell.angle_beta   90.00
_cell.angle_gamma   90.00
#
_symmetry.space_group_name_H-M   'P 1'
#
loop_
_entity.id
_entity.type
_entity.pdbx_description
1 polymer ?
#
loop_
_entity_poly.entity_id
_entity_poly.type
_entity_poly.pdbx_seq_one_letter_code
_entity_poly.pdbx_strand_id
1 'polypeptide(L)'
;MSCCGDYLQNLVVVYLPGPGKFSDMDVDCEGAQGGPQDGGRCDAFTDTQETTALKWVIEGYDVGVRDLSPHEHGLLVFGNPGTKPGSETFSPRDVGVEPASLMAVICRYQLIYMIGLGDSDTDDGPRPSVSEVSISLGTACYGKDMQAGTGFNTSHTVRDVLHIAPKAVNAVPGPERGKLDGGELRRLPR
;
A
#
# COMPACT_ATOMS: atom_id res chain seq x y z
N MET A 1 -23.33 1.11 -26.56
CA MET A 1 -22.69 0.66 -25.32
C MET A 1 -21.20 0.84 -25.50
N SER A 2 -20.58 1.79 -24.80
CA SER A 2 -19.13 1.88 -24.71
C SER A 2 -18.79 2.07 -23.24
N CYS A 3 -17.99 1.17 -22.69
CA CYS A 3 -17.41 1.31 -21.37
C CYS A 3 -16.01 0.68 -21.38
N CYS A 4 -15.03 1.50 -20.98
CA CYS A 4 -13.64 1.20 -20.60
C CYS A 4 -12.67 0.53 -21.59
N GLY A 5 -13.09 -0.09 -22.68
CA GLY A 5 -12.17 -0.73 -23.63
C GLY A 5 -11.26 0.24 -24.39
N ASP A 6 -11.78 1.42 -24.76
CA ASP A 6 -11.07 2.39 -25.60
C ASP A 6 -10.01 3.21 -24.84
N TYR A 7 -9.97 3.11 -23.50
CA TYR A 7 -8.96 3.76 -22.67
C TYR A 7 -7.79 2.85 -22.30
N LEU A 8 -7.76 1.58 -22.72
CA LEU A 8 -6.64 0.67 -22.40
C LEU A 8 -5.30 1.17 -22.95
N GLN A 9 -5.28 1.88 -24.09
CA GLN A 9 -4.06 2.48 -24.65
C GLN A 9 -3.68 3.82 -24.00
N ASN A 10 -4.62 4.44 -23.28
CA ASN A 10 -4.45 5.68 -22.53
C ASN A 10 -4.56 5.44 -21.02
N LEU A 11 -4.42 4.18 -20.56
CA LEU A 11 -4.66 3.86 -19.17
C LEU A 11 -3.63 4.65 -18.37
N VAL A 12 -4.05 5.66 -17.60
CA VAL A 12 -3.17 6.44 -16.72
C VAL A 12 -3.00 5.70 -15.40
N VAL A 13 -3.21 4.38 -15.38
CA VAL A 13 -3.10 3.55 -14.18
C VAL A 13 -2.43 2.21 -14.49
N VAL A 14 -1.83 1.61 -13.49
CA VAL A 14 -1.30 0.24 -13.44
C VAL A 14 -2.09 -0.50 -12.37
N TYR A 15 -2.37 -1.78 -12.59
CA TYR A 15 -2.93 -2.64 -11.57
C TYR A 15 -2.06 -3.88 -11.39
N LEU A 16 -2.07 -4.45 -10.18
CA LEU A 16 -1.34 -5.68 -9.87
C LEU A 16 -2.27 -6.90 -10.04
N PRO A 17 -2.08 -7.73 -11.08
CA PRO A 17 -2.80 -8.98 -11.24
C PRO A 17 -2.15 -10.12 -10.46
N GLY A 18 -2.96 -11.03 -9.93
CA GLY A 18 -2.52 -12.36 -9.51
C GLY A 18 -2.67 -13.39 -10.64
N PRO A 19 -2.19 -14.63 -10.47
CA PRO A 19 -2.29 -15.68 -11.48
C PRO A 19 -3.76 -16.00 -11.86
N GLY A 20 -4.24 -15.42 -12.96
CA GLY A 20 -5.62 -15.55 -13.44
C GLY A 20 -6.69 -14.93 -12.52
N LYS A 21 -6.29 -14.09 -11.55
CA LYS A 21 -7.15 -13.46 -10.53
C LYS A 21 -6.64 -12.07 -10.14
N PHE A 22 -7.29 -11.41 -9.17
CA PHE A 22 -6.75 -10.22 -8.52
C PHE A 22 -5.62 -10.61 -7.54
N SER A 23 -5.10 -9.65 -6.77
CA SER A 23 -4.06 -9.89 -5.77
C SER A 23 -4.66 -10.39 -4.46
N ASP A 24 -3.83 -11.05 -3.64
CA ASP A 24 -4.01 -11.15 -2.20
C ASP A 24 -3.63 -9.82 -1.51
N MET A 25 -3.79 -9.78 -0.18
CA MET A 25 -3.42 -8.64 0.65
C MET A 25 -2.65 -9.14 1.88
N ASP A 26 -1.34 -9.00 1.82
CA ASP A 26 -0.42 -9.31 2.90
C ASP A 26 -0.15 -8.08 3.77
N VAL A 27 -0.03 -8.25 5.08
CA VAL A 27 0.19 -7.13 5.99
C VAL A 27 1.68 -6.91 6.22
N ASP A 28 2.10 -5.68 5.93
CA ASP A 28 3.38 -5.10 6.28
C ASP A 28 3.24 -4.22 7.53
N CYS A 29 4.21 -4.37 8.43
CA CYS A 29 4.33 -3.63 9.68
C CYS A 29 5.52 -2.68 9.69
N GLU A 30 6.15 -2.39 8.56
CA GLU A 30 7.24 -1.43 8.44
C GLU A 30 6.77 0.03 8.61
N GLY A 31 7.63 0.85 9.21
CA GLY A 31 7.38 2.27 9.47
C GLY A 31 7.44 2.65 10.94
N ALA A 32 6.93 3.85 11.27
CA ALA A 32 6.96 4.35 12.64
C ALA A 32 6.11 3.48 13.58
N GLN A 33 6.79 2.80 14.51
CA GLN A 33 6.17 1.90 15.48
C GLN A 33 5.64 2.63 16.73
N GLY A 34 4.72 1.97 17.44
CA GLY A 34 4.10 2.48 18.65
C GLY A 34 2.95 3.46 18.38
N GLY A 35 2.52 4.13 19.46
CA GLY A 35 1.40 5.08 19.43
C GLY A 35 0.07 4.46 19.88
N PRO A 36 -1.00 5.28 20.03
CA PRO A 36 -2.26 4.84 20.61
C PRO A 36 -3.02 3.79 19.79
N GLN A 37 -2.74 3.71 18.49
CA GLN A 37 -3.37 2.74 17.59
C GLN A 37 -2.58 1.44 17.44
N ASP A 38 -1.38 1.37 18.02
CA ASP A 38 -0.61 0.14 18.10
C ASP A 38 -1.28 -0.82 19.09
N GLY A 39 -1.88 -1.87 18.54
CA GLY A 39 -2.61 -2.90 19.28
C GLY A 39 -1.84 -4.20 19.47
N GLY A 40 -0.52 -4.21 19.21
CA GLY A 40 0.32 -5.40 19.29
C GLY A 40 0.14 -6.41 18.15
N ARG A 41 -0.60 -6.04 17.10
CA ARG A 41 -0.90 -6.92 15.95
C ARG A 41 0.27 -7.07 14.97
N CYS A 42 1.35 -6.33 15.21
CA CYS A 42 2.62 -6.44 14.52
C CYS A 42 3.70 -7.17 15.35
N ASP A 43 3.46 -7.46 16.64
CA ASP A 43 4.48 -7.95 17.59
C ASP A 43 5.08 -9.31 17.23
N ALA A 44 4.33 -10.13 16.48
CA ALA A 44 4.77 -11.44 16.03
C ALA A 44 5.75 -11.38 14.84
N PHE A 45 5.89 -10.22 14.20
CA PHE A 45 6.77 -10.01 13.04
C PHE A 45 8.08 -9.37 13.52
N THR A 46 9.16 -10.17 13.53
CA THR A 46 10.46 -9.74 14.06
C THR A 46 11.37 -9.10 13.02
N ASP A 47 10.94 -9.09 11.76
CA ASP A 47 11.69 -8.56 10.63
C ASP A 47 11.05 -7.25 10.16
N THR A 48 10.97 -6.27 11.06
CA THR A 48 10.40 -4.95 10.75
C THR A 48 11.50 -3.92 10.56
N GLN A 49 11.34 -3.06 9.57
CA GLN A 49 12.07 -1.80 9.46
C GLN A 49 11.33 -0.69 10.23
N GLU A 50 12.05 0.03 11.09
CA GLU A 50 11.47 1.09 11.95
C GLU A 50 11.10 2.38 11.18
N THR A 51 11.33 2.42 9.86
CA THR A 51 11.10 3.59 9.03
C THR A 51 10.53 3.21 7.67
N THR A 52 9.64 4.02 7.11
CA THR A 52 9.12 3.77 5.75
C THR A 52 10.10 4.30 4.70
N ALA A 53 10.03 3.75 3.47
CA ALA A 53 10.78 4.29 2.34
C ALA A 53 10.42 5.75 1.98
N LEU A 54 9.29 6.25 2.48
CA LEU A 54 8.85 7.64 2.26
C LEU A 54 9.27 8.60 3.36
N LYS A 55 9.97 8.15 4.41
CA LYS A 55 10.34 8.98 5.56
C LYS A 55 10.84 10.38 5.15
N TRP A 56 11.81 10.44 4.25
CA TRP A 56 12.41 11.71 3.79
C TRP A 56 11.45 12.60 3.00
N VAL A 57 10.52 12.00 2.24
CA VAL A 57 9.48 12.73 1.52
C VAL A 57 8.49 13.36 2.51
N ILE A 58 8.09 12.60 3.53
CA ILE A 58 7.14 13.03 4.56
C ILE A 58 7.74 14.11 5.45
N GLU A 59 9.00 13.96 5.88
CA GLU A 59 9.71 15.01 6.60
C GLU A 59 9.79 16.31 5.78
N GLY A 60 9.97 16.21 4.46
CA GLY A 60 10.00 17.35 3.55
C GLY A 60 8.69 18.13 3.45
N TYR A 61 7.56 17.56 3.86
CA TYR A 61 6.27 18.27 3.88
C TYR A 61 6.10 19.20 5.08
N ASP A 62 6.92 19.08 6.12
CA ASP A 62 6.90 19.93 7.33
C ASP A 62 5.50 20.03 8.00
N VAL A 63 4.74 18.92 7.97
CA VAL A 63 3.37 18.84 8.53
C VAL A 63 3.32 18.33 9.98
N GLY A 64 4.47 18.27 10.66
CA GLY A 64 4.58 17.76 12.03
C GLY A 64 4.59 16.23 12.17
N VAL A 65 4.57 15.50 11.04
CA VAL A 65 4.74 14.04 10.97
C VAL A 65 6.12 13.75 10.40
N ARG A 66 6.92 12.92 11.09
CA ARG A 66 8.30 12.58 10.68
C ARG A 66 8.40 11.30 9.86
N ASP A 67 7.39 10.44 9.95
CA ASP A 67 7.28 9.21 9.19
C ASP A 67 5.85 8.68 9.34
N LEU A 68 5.44 7.79 8.44
CA LEU A 68 4.12 7.18 8.48
C LEU A 68 4.16 5.96 9.41
N SER A 69 3.19 5.90 10.31
CA SER A 69 2.94 4.70 11.12
C SER A 69 2.00 3.75 10.38
N PRO A 70 2.32 2.45 10.21
CA PRO A 70 1.43 1.47 9.60
C PRO A 70 0.14 1.25 10.42
N HIS A 71 0.19 1.52 11.73
CA HIS A 71 -0.94 1.42 12.65
C HIS A 71 -1.98 2.53 12.46
N GLU A 72 -1.57 3.66 11.89
CA GLU A 72 -2.41 4.86 11.76
C GLU A 72 -2.69 5.22 10.29
N HIS A 73 -1.73 5.00 9.41
CA HIS A 73 -1.77 5.42 8.01
C HIS A 73 -1.93 4.22 7.09
N GLY A 74 -2.86 4.33 6.15
CA GLY A 74 -2.98 3.38 5.04
C GLY A 74 -1.77 3.51 4.11
N LEU A 75 -1.01 2.43 3.97
CA LEU A 75 0.18 2.35 3.13
C LEU A 75 0.08 1.12 2.23
N LEU A 76 0.64 1.22 1.03
CA LEU A 76 0.74 0.14 0.07
C LEU A 76 2.17 0.07 -0.46
N VAL A 77 2.84 -1.06 -0.21
CA VAL A 77 4.11 -1.42 -0.84
C VAL A 77 3.80 -1.87 -2.26
N PHE A 78 4.22 -1.06 -3.25
CA PHE A 78 3.83 -1.26 -4.64
C PHE A 78 5.02 -1.70 -5.51
N GLY A 79 6.04 -2.33 -4.96
CA GLY A 79 7.25 -2.68 -5.69
C GLY A 79 8.18 -3.51 -4.83
N ASN A 80 9.01 -4.32 -5.47
CA ASN A 80 9.93 -5.25 -4.80
C ASN A 80 11.33 -5.17 -5.44
N PRO A 81 12.08 -4.08 -5.17
CA PRO A 81 13.44 -3.92 -5.68
C PRO A 81 14.38 -4.97 -5.03
N GLY A 82 14.47 -6.14 -5.63
CA GLY A 82 15.36 -7.22 -5.20
C GLY A 82 16.75 -7.19 -5.86
N THR A 83 17.71 -7.82 -5.20
CA THR A 83 19.08 -8.04 -5.69
C THR A 83 19.43 -9.53 -5.80
N LYS A 84 18.61 -10.42 -5.22
CA LYS A 84 18.79 -11.88 -5.22
C LYS A 84 18.61 -12.45 -6.63
N PRO A 85 19.59 -13.23 -7.13
CA PRO A 85 19.48 -13.90 -8.43
C PRO A 85 18.28 -14.85 -8.49
N GLY A 86 17.40 -14.66 -9.46
CA GLY A 86 16.22 -15.52 -9.69
C GLY A 86 14.92 -15.01 -9.06
N SER A 87 14.96 -13.91 -8.31
CA SER A 87 13.76 -13.21 -7.84
C SER A 87 13.23 -12.28 -8.93
N GLU A 88 11.91 -12.31 -9.18
CA GLU A 88 11.26 -11.32 -10.04
C GLU A 88 11.22 -9.97 -9.30
N THR A 89 11.70 -8.91 -9.95
CA THR A 89 11.72 -7.56 -9.39
C THR A 89 10.86 -6.63 -10.22
N PHE A 90 10.24 -5.67 -9.54
CA PHE A 90 9.35 -4.70 -10.12
C PHE A 90 9.57 -3.35 -9.46
N SER A 91 9.97 -2.35 -10.26
CA SER A 91 9.95 -0.95 -9.85
C SER A 91 8.74 -0.23 -10.44
N PRO A 92 7.92 0.46 -9.62
CA PRO A 92 6.80 1.28 -10.09
C PRO A 92 7.21 2.37 -11.07
N ARG A 93 8.44 2.86 -10.91
CA ARG A 93 9.00 3.93 -11.75
C ARG A 93 9.15 3.49 -13.20
N ASP A 94 9.43 2.20 -13.45
CA ASP A 94 9.56 1.64 -14.79
C ASP A 94 8.25 1.70 -15.59
N VAL A 95 7.13 1.77 -14.88
CA VAL A 95 5.79 1.90 -15.47
C VAL A 95 5.20 3.29 -15.26
N GLY A 96 5.98 4.26 -14.78
CA GLY A 96 5.58 5.66 -14.64
C GLY A 96 4.76 6.00 -13.39
N VAL A 97 4.77 5.14 -12.37
CA VAL A 97 4.18 5.41 -11.06
C VAL A 97 5.26 6.01 -10.15
N GLU A 98 4.98 7.19 -9.58
CA GLU A 98 5.92 7.85 -8.66
C GLU A 98 5.73 7.33 -7.23
N PRO A 99 6.80 7.22 -6.42
CA PRO A 99 6.67 7.01 -4.98
C PRO A 99 5.84 8.11 -4.31
N ALA A 100 5.16 7.77 -3.22
CA ALA A 100 4.18 8.62 -2.55
C ALA A 100 2.94 8.97 -3.39
N SER A 101 2.71 8.30 -4.53
CA SER A 101 1.48 8.48 -5.30
C SER A 101 0.25 8.07 -4.51
N LEU A 102 -0.85 8.79 -4.70
CA LEU A 102 -2.17 8.38 -4.25
C LEU A 102 -2.60 7.12 -5.01
N MET A 103 -2.77 6.03 -4.29
CA MET A 103 -3.22 4.74 -4.81
C MET A 103 -4.66 4.46 -4.40
N ALA A 104 -5.30 3.56 -5.15
CA ALA A 104 -6.64 3.07 -4.87
C ALA A 104 -6.60 1.56 -4.66
N VAL A 105 -7.23 1.07 -3.60
CA VAL A 105 -7.40 -0.35 -3.31
C VAL A 105 -8.87 -0.69 -3.24
N ILE A 106 -9.25 -1.73 -3.97
CA ILE A 106 -10.58 -2.32 -3.92
C ILE A 106 -10.51 -3.64 -3.18
N CYS A 107 -11.17 -3.69 -2.02
CA CYS A 107 -11.24 -4.85 -1.14
C CYS A 107 -12.65 -4.93 -0.56
N ARG A 108 -13.20 -6.13 -0.39
CA ARG A 108 -14.51 -6.36 0.25
C ARG A 108 -15.62 -5.39 -0.20
N TYR A 109 -15.71 -5.11 -1.50
CA TYR A 109 -16.68 -4.18 -2.11
C TYR A 109 -16.53 -2.70 -1.67
N GLN A 110 -15.37 -2.31 -1.17
CA GLN A 110 -15.02 -0.95 -0.79
C GLN A 110 -13.90 -0.44 -1.69
N LEU A 111 -13.89 0.87 -1.93
CA LEU A 111 -12.78 1.59 -2.57
C LEU A 111 -12.14 2.48 -1.51
N ILE A 112 -10.85 2.26 -1.26
CA ILE A 112 -10.06 2.99 -0.27
C ILE A 112 -8.91 3.68 -1.01
N TYR A 113 -8.60 4.93 -0.65
CA TYR A 113 -7.45 5.66 -1.17
C TYR A 113 -6.37 5.79 -0.09
N MET A 114 -5.11 5.70 -0.50
CA MET A 114 -3.95 5.64 0.40
C MET A 114 -2.68 6.10 -0.31
N ILE A 115 -1.59 6.22 0.44
CA ILE A 115 -0.28 6.55 -0.11
C ILE A 115 0.48 5.27 -0.43
N GLY A 116 0.98 5.18 -1.65
CA GLY A 116 1.88 4.10 -2.06
C GLY A 116 3.32 4.39 -1.68
N LEU A 117 3.96 3.47 -0.95
CA LEU A 117 5.36 3.58 -0.55
C LEU A 117 6.33 3.48 -1.73
N GLY A 118 5.88 2.85 -2.83
CA GLY A 118 6.68 2.67 -4.04
C GLY A 118 7.60 1.46 -3.92
N ASP A 119 8.82 1.67 -3.41
CA ASP A 119 9.96 0.74 -3.46
C ASP A 119 10.37 0.32 -2.03
N SER A 120 9.75 -0.72 -1.45
CA SER A 120 10.13 -1.12 -0.09
C SER A 120 9.75 -2.55 0.31
N ASP A 121 9.77 -3.51 -0.61
CA ASP A 121 9.97 -4.88 -0.16
C ASP A 121 11.40 -5.28 -0.48
N THR A 122 12.16 -5.67 0.54
CA THR A 122 13.46 -6.32 0.34
C THR A 122 13.20 -7.71 -0.22
N ASP A 123 14.18 -8.34 -0.87
CA ASP A 123 13.99 -9.69 -1.41
C ASP A 123 14.01 -10.80 -0.32
N ASP A 124 13.63 -10.47 0.91
CA ASP A 124 13.72 -11.31 2.10
C ASP A 124 12.54 -12.27 2.20
N GLY A 125 12.55 -13.28 1.34
CA GLY A 125 11.61 -14.38 1.40
C GLY A 125 11.65 -15.27 0.17
N PRO A 126 10.99 -16.44 0.21
CA PRO A 126 10.84 -17.30 -0.97
C PRO A 126 9.92 -16.68 -2.05
N ARG A 127 9.32 -15.51 -1.79
CA ARG A 127 8.49 -14.74 -2.70
C ARG A 127 8.83 -13.26 -2.50
N PRO A 128 9.42 -12.59 -3.49
CA PRO A 128 9.52 -11.13 -3.42
C PRO A 128 8.09 -10.58 -3.59
N SER A 129 7.52 -10.03 -2.53
CA SER A 129 6.10 -9.67 -2.46
C SER A 129 5.89 -8.28 -3.05
N VAL A 130 5.21 -8.21 -4.19
CA VAL A 130 4.54 -6.95 -4.57
C VAL A 130 3.19 -6.92 -3.86
N SER A 131 2.78 -5.75 -3.34
CA SER A 131 1.44 -5.52 -2.78
C SER A 131 1.23 -5.75 -1.28
N GLU A 132 2.24 -5.59 -0.43
CA GLU A 132 2.02 -5.58 1.02
C GLU A 132 1.35 -4.28 1.48
N VAL A 133 0.53 -4.34 2.53
CA VAL A 133 -0.26 -3.21 3.02
C VAL A 133 -0.07 -2.97 4.50
N SER A 134 -0.19 -1.73 4.95
CA SER A 134 -0.17 -1.45 6.38
C SER A 134 -1.30 -2.15 7.13
N ILE A 135 -1.06 -2.51 8.40
CA ILE A 135 -2.06 -3.12 9.28
C ILE A 135 -3.35 -2.28 9.39
N SER A 136 -3.28 -0.95 9.32
CA SER A 136 -4.46 -0.07 9.31
C SER A 136 -5.29 -0.24 8.04
N LEU A 137 -4.67 -0.40 6.87
CA LEU A 137 -5.37 -0.67 5.60
C LEU A 137 -6.01 -2.07 5.60
N GLY A 138 -5.26 -3.10 6.04
CA GLY A 138 -5.82 -4.43 6.24
C GLY A 138 -7.03 -4.39 7.17
N THR A 139 -6.92 -3.66 8.28
CA THR A 139 -8.03 -3.46 9.23
C THR A 139 -9.23 -2.76 8.60
N ALA A 140 -9.02 -1.78 7.73
CA ALA A 140 -10.11 -1.10 7.04
C ALA A 140 -10.86 -2.04 6.09
N CYS A 141 -10.15 -2.90 5.36
CA CYS A 141 -10.73 -3.85 4.42
C CYS A 141 -11.45 -5.02 5.11
N TYR A 142 -10.80 -5.65 6.08
CA TYR A 142 -11.20 -6.97 6.60
C TYR A 142 -11.47 -6.98 8.11
N GLY A 143 -11.21 -5.89 8.81
CA GLY A 143 -11.48 -5.75 10.24
C GLY A 143 -10.29 -6.13 11.12
N LYS A 144 -10.53 -6.17 12.44
CA LYS A 144 -9.47 -6.32 13.46
C LYS A 144 -8.80 -7.70 13.50
N ASP A 145 -9.37 -8.66 12.79
CA ASP A 145 -8.82 -10.01 12.68
C ASP A 145 -7.58 -10.06 11.76
N MET A 146 -7.33 -9.00 10.99
CA MET A 146 -6.04 -8.82 10.31
C MET A 146 -4.93 -8.57 11.33
N GLN A 147 -3.81 -9.24 11.13
CA GLN A 147 -2.57 -9.18 11.92
C GLN A 147 -1.40 -9.47 10.98
N ALA A 148 -0.18 -9.07 11.30
CA ALA A 148 0.99 -9.50 10.52
C ALA A 148 1.50 -10.88 10.96
N GLY A 149 2.26 -11.55 10.09
CA GLY A 149 2.92 -12.82 10.40
C GLY A 149 3.02 -13.77 9.21
N THR A 150 3.67 -14.90 9.44
CA THR A 150 3.93 -15.95 8.44
C THR A 150 3.03 -17.19 8.62
N GLY A 151 1.97 -17.07 9.41
CA GLY A 151 1.08 -18.17 9.83
C GLY A 151 -0.23 -18.26 9.03
N PHE A 152 -1.09 -19.22 9.39
CA PHE A 152 -2.47 -19.24 8.89
C PHE A 152 -3.25 -18.05 9.49
N ASN A 153 -3.96 -17.28 8.66
CA ASN A 153 -4.76 -16.09 9.02
C ASN A 153 -3.97 -14.82 9.40
N THR A 154 -2.69 -14.73 9.03
CA THR A 154 -1.88 -13.51 9.26
C THR A 154 -1.86 -12.58 8.05
N SER A 155 -2.73 -12.82 7.07
CA SER A 155 -2.93 -12.04 5.84
C SER A 155 -4.23 -12.49 5.16
N HIS A 156 -4.75 -11.66 4.25
CA HIS A 156 -5.88 -12.03 3.41
C HIS A 156 -5.38 -12.71 2.13
N THR A 157 -5.26 -14.04 2.20
CA THR A 157 -4.70 -14.89 1.13
C THR A 157 -5.65 -15.14 -0.05
N VAL A 158 -6.90 -14.65 0.03
CA VAL A 158 -7.84 -14.76 -1.09
C VAL A 158 -7.50 -13.71 -2.14
N ARG A 159 -7.36 -14.16 -3.38
CA ARG A 159 -6.98 -13.34 -4.53
C ARG A 159 -8.14 -12.54 -5.12
N ASP A 160 -8.70 -11.62 -4.35
CA ASP A 160 -9.85 -10.78 -4.70
C ASP A 160 -9.62 -9.27 -4.46
N VAL A 161 -8.36 -8.83 -4.26
CA VAL A 161 -7.99 -7.44 -3.99
C VAL A 161 -7.36 -6.78 -5.22
N LEU A 162 -7.91 -5.64 -5.63
CA LEU A 162 -7.39 -4.86 -6.77
C LEU A 162 -6.65 -3.62 -6.29
N HIS A 163 -5.35 -3.57 -6.56
CA HIS A 163 -4.49 -2.42 -6.33
C HIS A 163 -4.36 -1.61 -7.62
N ILE A 164 -4.57 -0.30 -7.56
CA ILE A 164 -4.58 0.62 -8.71
C ILE A 164 -3.65 1.79 -8.40
N ALA A 165 -2.63 1.98 -9.23
CA ALA A 165 -1.66 3.07 -9.10
C ALA A 165 -1.68 3.96 -10.35
N PRO A 166 -1.79 5.29 -10.21
CA PRO A 166 -1.74 6.21 -11.34
C PRO A 166 -0.33 6.39 -11.91
N LYS A 167 -0.24 6.45 -13.24
CA LYS A 167 0.97 6.75 -14.00
C LYS A 167 1.15 8.24 -14.21
N ALA A 168 1.27 9.00 -13.11
CA ALA A 168 1.31 10.45 -13.22
C ALA A 168 2.01 11.13 -12.04
N VAL A 169 2.91 12.07 -12.36
CA VAL A 169 3.65 12.87 -11.38
C VAL A 169 2.74 13.73 -10.49
N ASN A 170 1.57 14.11 -10.98
CA ASN A 170 0.58 14.88 -10.24
C ASN A 170 -0.27 14.04 -9.27
N ALA A 171 -0.05 12.72 -9.22
CA ALA A 171 -0.66 11.83 -8.24
C ALA A 171 0.07 11.85 -6.88
N VAL A 172 1.28 12.40 -6.82
CA VAL A 172 2.00 12.63 -5.56
C VAL A 172 1.37 13.83 -4.85
N PRO A 173 0.81 13.67 -3.63
CA PRO A 173 0.28 14.79 -2.88
C PRO A 173 1.38 15.83 -2.59
N GLY A 174 1.07 17.10 -2.77
CA GLY A 174 1.96 18.20 -2.35
C GLY A 174 1.72 18.60 -0.89
N PRO A 175 2.66 19.32 -0.25
CA PRO A 175 2.55 19.77 1.14
C PRO A 175 1.26 20.58 1.42
N GLU A 176 0.79 21.39 0.46
CA GLU A 176 -0.47 22.15 0.61
C GLU A 176 -1.75 21.32 0.43
N ARG A 177 -1.62 20.07 -0.04
CA ARG A 177 -2.73 19.10 -0.18
C ARG A 177 -2.65 17.97 0.86
N GLY A 178 -1.65 18.02 1.75
CA GLY A 178 -1.27 16.96 2.69
C GLY A 178 -2.06 16.89 4.00
N LYS A 179 -3.22 17.55 4.10
CA LYS A 179 -4.18 17.21 5.18
C LYS A 179 -4.85 15.88 4.85
N LEU A 180 -4.13 14.79 5.09
CA LEU A 180 -4.73 13.49 5.31
C LEU A 180 -5.36 13.51 6.72
N ASP A 181 -6.46 14.25 6.86
CA ASP A 181 -7.31 14.13 8.05
C ASP A 181 -7.81 12.68 8.06
N GLY A 182 -7.38 11.91 9.06
CA GLY A 182 -7.70 10.49 9.24
C GLY A 182 -9.16 10.22 8.89
N GLY A 183 -9.35 9.26 7.99
CA GLY A 183 -10.57 9.07 7.21
C GLY A 183 -11.88 9.29 7.98
N GLU A 184 -12.57 10.37 7.65
CA GLU A 184 -14.03 10.43 7.76
C GLU A 184 -14.60 10.42 6.34
N LEU A 185 -15.03 9.22 5.92
CA LEU A 185 -15.84 9.01 4.71
C LEU A 185 -17.14 9.82 4.82
N ARG A 186 -17.13 11.07 4.35
CA ARG A 186 -18.37 11.78 4.05
C ARG A 186 -19.06 11.06 2.90
N ARG A 187 -20.17 10.38 3.21
CA ARG A 187 -21.10 9.85 2.22
C ARG A 187 -21.41 10.95 1.20
N LEU A 188 -21.10 10.70 -0.07
CA LEU A 188 -21.62 11.51 -1.15
C LEU A 188 -23.15 11.42 -1.10
N PRO A 189 -23.87 12.56 -1.07
CA PRO A 189 -25.33 12.55 -1.17
C PRO A 189 -25.74 11.94 -2.51
N ARG A 190 -26.82 11.15 -2.46
CA ARG A 190 -27.41 10.41 -3.59
C ARG A 190 -27.87 11.34 -4.70
#